data_AF-I2A9I2-F1
#
_entry.id   AF-I2A9I2-F1
#
_cell.length_a   1.000
_cell.length_b   1.000
_cell.length_c   1.000
_cell.angle_alpha   90.00
_cell.angle_beta   90.00
_cell.angle_gamma   90.00
#
_symmetry.space_group_name_H-M   'P 1'
#
loop_
_entity.id
_entity.type
_entity.pdbx_description
1 polymer ?
#
loop_
_entity_poly.entity_id
_entity_poly.type
_entity_poly.pdbx_seq_one_letter_code
_entity_poly.pdbx_strand_id
1 'polypeptide(L)'
;MSPTTRRPDVTPAVKPIEVSSELKSLMRRLKLGQLLDTLPERLALARSNRLPHHDFLEMLLADEVTRRDRESAARRAKAAHLDPQMQLPAWDDTAAVTFDQQLWAELTSLRFLADAYNVLIMGPVGVGKTFLANALGHIAVRRHHSVHTERADKLFKRLRGARLDGSYEDEMRKLHRVELLVIDDLALHRLEATETSDFYELIVERHRQTSTVITSNREPPEILTMMADPLLAQSAMDRLQSAAYELVVEGESYRQRQKPRPGKPVNSDQPN
;
A
#
# COMPACT_ATOMS: atom_id res chain seq x y z
N MET A 1 -63.66 -39.68 16.93
CA MET A 1 -62.58 -39.22 16.03
C MET A 1 -61.85 -38.09 16.73
N SER A 2 -60.74 -38.40 17.39
CA SER A 2 -59.94 -37.42 18.15
C SER A 2 -58.76 -36.97 17.28
N PRO A 3 -58.48 -35.66 17.15
CA PRO A 3 -57.37 -35.18 16.34
C PRO A 3 -56.05 -35.33 17.10
N THR A 4 -55.13 -36.11 16.54
CA THR A 4 -53.76 -36.28 17.04
C THR A 4 -52.96 -34.99 16.79
N THR A 5 -52.71 -34.23 17.85
CA THR A 5 -51.80 -33.08 17.83
C THR A 5 -50.36 -33.55 17.67
N ARG A 6 -49.82 -33.36 16.46
CA ARG A 6 -48.41 -33.60 16.13
C ARG A 6 -47.57 -32.48 16.78
N ARG A 7 -46.70 -32.82 17.73
CA ARG A 7 -45.72 -31.88 18.31
C ARG A 7 -44.77 -31.40 17.21
N PRO A 8 -44.39 -30.10 17.17
CA PRO A 8 -43.36 -29.62 16.27
C PRO A 8 -42.01 -30.22 16.67
N ASP A 9 -41.32 -30.77 15.68
CA ASP A 9 -39.98 -31.33 15.80
C ASP A 9 -39.00 -30.19 16.07
N VAL A 10 -38.51 -30.12 17.32
CA VAL A 10 -37.55 -29.10 17.74
C VAL A 10 -36.18 -29.55 17.26
N THR A 11 -35.69 -28.94 16.18
CA THR A 11 -34.31 -29.07 15.74
C THR A 11 -33.39 -28.82 16.94
N PRO A 12 -32.51 -29.76 17.33
CA PRO A 12 -31.68 -29.56 18.51
C PRO A 12 -30.76 -28.37 18.29
N ALA A 13 -30.87 -27.35 19.14
CA ALA A 13 -29.95 -26.23 19.16
C ALA A 13 -28.52 -26.77 19.29
N VAL A 14 -27.67 -26.45 18.31
CA VAL A 14 -26.25 -26.80 18.35
C VAL A 14 -25.65 -26.12 19.59
N LYS A 15 -25.30 -26.92 20.60
CA LYS A 15 -24.58 -26.41 21.78
C LYS A 15 -23.35 -25.61 21.32
N PRO A 16 -23.10 -24.41 21.86
CA PRO A 16 -21.89 -23.67 21.57
C PRO A 16 -20.68 -24.56 21.87
N ILE A 17 -19.71 -24.60 20.96
CA ILE A 17 -18.54 -25.42 21.17
C ILE A 17 -17.66 -24.71 22.19
N GLU A 18 -17.64 -25.23 23.42
CA GLU A 18 -16.83 -24.70 24.50
C GLU A 18 -15.36 -25.10 24.31
N VAL A 19 -14.50 -24.08 24.23
CA VAL A 19 -13.05 -24.25 24.20
C VAL A 19 -12.54 -24.39 25.64
N SER A 20 -11.80 -25.47 25.92
CA SER A 20 -11.28 -25.76 27.27
C SER A 20 -10.33 -24.67 27.79
N SER A 21 -10.27 -24.51 29.11
CA SER A 21 -9.38 -23.56 29.78
C SER A 21 -7.90 -23.91 29.58
N GLU A 22 -7.54 -25.20 29.57
CA GLU A 22 -6.17 -25.62 29.27
C GLU A 22 -5.76 -25.25 27.85
N LEU A 23 -6.63 -25.49 26.85
CA LEU A 23 -6.34 -25.14 25.46
C LEU A 23 -6.14 -23.63 25.29
N LYS A 24 -7.00 -22.81 25.92
CA LYS A 24 -6.83 -21.34 25.95
C LYS A 24 -5.47 -20.94 26.53
N SER A 25 -5.04 -21.56 27.63
CA SER A 25 -3.76 -21.29 28.28
C SER A 25 -2.58 -21.65 27.37
N LEU A 26 -2.60 -22.84 26.77
CA LEU A 26 -1.57 -23.31 25.83
C LEU A 26 -1.46 -22.39 24.61
N MET A 27 -2.59 -22.03 24.00
CA MET A 27 -2.62 -21.13 22.84
C MET A 27 -2.03 -19.75 23.16
N ARG A 28 -2.38 -19.16 24.30
CA ARG A 28 -1.78 -17.88 24.72
C ARG A 28 -0.27 -17.99 24.93
N ARG A 29 0.20 -19.08 25.56
CA ARG A 29 1.64 -19.32 25.76
C ARG A 29 2.40 -19.48 24.45
N LEU A 30 1.76 -20.03 23.42
CA LEU A 30 2.30 -20.14 22.04
C LEU A 30 2.07 -18.87 21.18
N LYS A 31 1.56 -17.78 21.77
CA LYS A 31 1.21 -16.53 21.06
C LYS A 31 0.14 -16.71 19.98
N LEU A 32 -0.76 -17.67 20.16
CA LEU A 32 -1.95 -17.94 19.35
C LEU A 32 -3.22 -17.34 19.98
N GLY A 33 -3.07 -16.32 20.84
CA GLY A 33 -4.17 -15.79 21.64
C GLY A 33 -5.32 -15.20 20.82
N GLN A 34 -5.03 -14.61 19.66
CA GLN A 34 -6.05 -14.02 18.78
C GLN A 34 -6.85 -15.07 17.99
N LEU A 35 -6.31 -16.29 17.79
CA LEU A 35 -7.10 -17.38 17.21
C LEU A 35 -8.27 -17.80 18.11
N LEU A 36 -8.24 -17.48 19.41
CA LEU A 36 -9.30 -17.86 20.34
C LEU A 36 -10.65 -17.22 19.99
N ASP A 37 -10.63 -16.06 19.33
CA ASP A 37 -11.84 -15.34 18.96
C ASP A 37 -12.57 -16.04 17.81
N THR A 38 -11.85 -16.64 16.86
CA THR A 38 -12.40 -17.35 15.69
C THR A 38 -12.52 -18.87 15.89
N LEU A 39 -11.85 -19.42 16.92
CA LEU A 39 -11.81 -20.85 17.19
C LEU A 39 -13.20 -21.52 17.34
N PRO A 40 -14.20 -20.93 18.02
CA PRO A 40 -15.53 -21.54 18.13
C PRO A 40 -16.20 -21.75 16.76
N GLU A 41 -16.07 -20.77 15.86
CA GLU A 41 -16.63 -20.84 14.50
C GLU A 41 -15.89 -21.90 13.67
N ARG A 42 -14.56 -21.95 13.78
CA ARG A 42 -13.74 -22.97 13.10
C ARG A 42 -14.02 -24.38 13.60
N LEU A 43 -14.25 -24.56 14.89
CA LEU A 43 -14.67 -25.85 15.46
C LEU A 43 -16.05 -26.28 14.95
N ALA A 44 -16.98 -25.33 14.79
CA ALA A 44 -18.31 -25.62 14.25
C ALA A 44 -18.23 -26.06 12.79
N LEU A 45 -17.41 -25.36 12.00
CA LEU A 45 -17.12 -25.68 10.60
C LEU A 45 -16.46 -27.06 10.45
N ALA A 46 -15.47 -27.37 11.30
CA ALA A 46 -14.83 -28.68 11.29
C ALA A 46 -15.81 -29.81 11.59
N ARG A 47 -16.74 -29.59 12.53
CA ARG A 47 -17.79 -30.56 12.87
C ARG A 47 -18.81 -30.73 11.76
N SER A 48 -19.26 -29.64 11.12
CA SER A 48 -20.25 -29.70 10.03
C SER A 48 -19.67 -30.39 8.80
N ASN A 49 -18.41 -30.11 8.47
CA ASN A 49 -17.75 -30.61 7.27
C ASN A 49 -17.00 -31.93 7.50
N ARG A 50 -17.01 -32.46 8.73
CA ARG A 50 -16.28 -33.68 9.14
C ARG A 50 -14.80 -33.63 8.74
N LEU A 51 -14.16 -32.48 8.99
CA LEU A 51 -12.75 -32.29 8.65
C LEU A 51 -11.87 -33.29 9.42
N PRO A 52 -10.96 -34.00 8.74
CA PRO A 52 -9.86 -34.72 9.38
C PRO A 52 -9.08 -33.82 10.35
N HIS A 53 -8.49 -34.41 11.39
CA HIS A 53 -7.76 -33.64 12.40
C HIS A 53 -6.58 -32.83 11.84
N HIS A 54 -5.89 -33.35 10.83
CA HIS A 54 -4.78 -32.62 10.20
C HIS A 54 -5.29 -31.42 9.39
N ASP A 55 -6.37 -31.57 8.61
CA ASP A 55 -6.98 -30.46 7.86
C ASP A 55 -7.49 -29.35 8.79
N PHE A 56 -8.06 -29.72 9.94
CA PHE A 56 -8.47 -28.74 10.94
C PHE A 56 -7.28 -27.97 11.52
N LEU A 57 -6.19 -28.67 11.85
CA LEU A 57 -4.98 -28.04 12.37
C LEU A 57 -4.34 -27.13 11.31
N GLU A 58 -4.26 -27.59 10.05
CA GLU A 58 -3.76 -26.80 8.93
C GLU A 58 -4.58 -25.52 8.74
N MET A 59 -5.91 -25.61 8.74
CA MET A 59 -6.79 -24.44 8.64
C MET A 59 -6.52 -23.41 9.75
N LEU A 60 -6.41 -23.86 11.01
CA LEU A 60 -6.14 -22.96 12.13
C LEU A 60 -4.77 -22.28 12.02
N LEU A 61 -3.74 -23.02 11.63
CA LEU A 61 -2.39 -22.47 11.47
C LEU A 61 -2.31 -21.53 10.27
N ALA A 62 -2.99 -21.85 9.16
CA ALA A 62 -3.08 -20.99 7.98
C ALA A 62 -3.78 -19.66 8.29
N ASP A 63 -4.84 -19.68 9.09
CA ASP A 63 -5.51 -18.47 9.58
C ASP A 63 -4.56 -17.57 10.38
N GLU A 64 -3.80 -18.15 11.31
CA GLU A 64 -2.86 -17.39 12.13
C GLU A 64 -1.70 -16.83 11.31
N VAL A 65 -1.15 -17.60 10.37
CA VAL A 65 -0.12 -17.13 9.45
C VAL A 65 -0.65 -15.94 8.65
N THR A 66 -1.82 -16.09 8.02
CA THR A 66 -2.48 -15.03 7.26
C THR A 66 -2.70 -13.78 8.11
N ARG A 67 -3.16 -13.94 9.36
CA ARG A 67 -3.39 -12.83 10.30
C ARG A 67 -2.09 -12.11 10.62
N ARG A 68 -1.02 -12.85 10.97
CA ARG A 68 0.30 -12.27 11.27
C ARG A 68 0.90 -11.56 10.06
N ASP A 69 0.75 -12.12 8.86
CA ASP A 69 1.22 -11.50 7.63
C ASP A 69 0.50 -10.19 7.35
N ARG A 70 -0.82 -10.15 7.54
CA ARG A 70 -1.63 -8.92 7.45
C ARG A 70 -1.18 -7.87 8.46
N GLU A 71 -1.04 -8.23 9.74
CA GLU A 71 -0.56 -7.30 10.78
C GLU A 71 0.85 -6.79 10.49
N SER A 72 1.73 -7.67 10.01
CA SER A 72 3.10 -7.30 9.67
C SER A 72 3.15 -6.38 8.46
N ALA A 73 2.36 -6.65 7.43
CA ALA A 73 2.23 -5.77 6.27
C ALA A 73 1.66 -4.41 6.68
N ALA A 74 0.61 -4.37 7.51
CA ALA A 74 0.03 -3.12 8.00
C ALA A 74 1.03 -2.27 8.80
N ARG A 75 1.83 -2.90 9.68
CA ARG A 75 2.91 -2.20 10.41
C ARG A 75 3.97 -1.64 9.47
N ARG A 76 4.43 -2.44 8.49
CA ARG A 76 5.41 -1.98 7.49
C ARG A 76 4.84 -0.86 6.63
N ALA A 77 3.57 -0.94 6.23
CA ALA A 77 2.93 0.09 5.41
C ALA A 77 2.82 1.43 6.17
N LYS A 78 2.48 1.37 7.46
CA LYS A 78 2.50 2.56 8.33
C LYS A 78 3.91 3.15 8.47
N ALA A 79 4.92 2.32 8.66
CA ALA A 79 6.31 2.77 8.73
C ALA A 79 6.82 3.36 7.40
N ALA A 80 6.30 2.86 6.28
CA ALA A 80 6.56 3.37 4.94
C ALA A 80 5.77 4.64 4.60
N HIS A 81 4.96 5.18 5.52
CA HIS A 81 4.10 6.35 5.30
C HIS A 81 3.09 6.20 4.14
N LEU A 82 2.64 4.97 3.87
CA LEU A 82 1.59 4.72 2.89
C LEU A 82 0.20 5.07 3.43
N ASP A 83 -0.65 5.62 2.58
CA ASP A 83 -2.05 5.90 2.92
C ASP A 83 -2.84 4.58 2.98
N PRO A 84 -3.47 4.22 4.12
CA PRO A 84 -4.20 2.96 4.26
C PRO A 84 -5.41 2.84 3.34
N GLN A 85 -5.95 3.95 2.82
CA GLN A 85 -7.09 3.97 1.90
C GLN A 85 -6.67 3.80 0.43
N MET A 86 -5.40 4.01 0.09
CA MET A 86 -4.89 3.96 -1.28
C MET A 86 -4.31 2.60 -1.62
N GLN A 87 -5.13 1.55 -1.52
CA GLN A 87 -4.76 0.19 -1.88
C GLN A 87 -5.45 -0.22 -3.18
N LEU A 88 -4.81 -1.04 -4.01
CA LEU A 88 -5.37 -1.45 -5.30
C LEU A 88 -6.85 -1.91 -5.27
N PRO A 89 -7.33 -2.69 -4.28
CA PRO A 89 -8.76 -3.06 -4.21
C PRO A 89 -9.74 -1.89 -4.04
N ALA A 90 -9.26 -0.72 -3.60
CA ALA A 90 -10.06 0.50 -3.47
C ALA A 90 -10.07 1.34 -4.76
N TRP A 91 -9.43 0.88 -5.84
CA TRP A 91 -9.46 1.56 -7.13
C TRP A 91 -10.87 1.49 -7.72
N ASP A 92 -11.36 2.61 -8.21
CA ASP A 92 -12.68 2.71 -8.84
C ASP A 92 -12.55 2.52 -10.35
N ASP A 93 -12.79 1.30 -10.82
CA ASP A 93 -12.77 0.96 -12.25
C ASP A 93 -13.82 1.72 -13.08
N THR A 94 -14.79 2.38 -12.44
CA THR A 94 -15.77 3.22 -13.14
C THR A 94 -15.27 4.65 -13.36
N ALA A 95 -14.10 5.01 -12.83
CA ALA A 95 -13.47 6.30 -13.07
C ALA A 95 -13.20 6.47 -14.58
N ALA A 96 -13.45 7.66 -15.11
CA ALA A 96 -13.10 8.01 -16.50
C ALA A 96 -11.60 8.33 -16.57
N VAL A 97 -10.77 7.35 -16.22
CA VAL A 97 -9.31 7.42 -16.16
C VAL A 97 -8.74 6.23 -16.93
N THR A 98 -7.74 6.48 -17.75
CA THR A 98 -7.10 5.47 -18.59
C THR A 98 -5.59 5.52 -18.43
N PHE A 99 -4.96 4.36 -18.44
CA PHE A 99 -3.51 4.17 -18.47
C PHE A 99 -3.23 2.77 -19.03
N ASP A 100 -1.99 2.53 -19.45
CA ASP A 100 -1.57 1.23 -19.99
C ASP A 100 -1.72 0.12 -18.94
N GLN A 101 -2.69 -0.78 -19.17
CA GLN A 101 -2.99 -1.90 -18.27
C GLN A 101 -1.92 -2.98 -18.33
N GLN A 102 -1.26 -3.17 -19.47
CA GLN A 102 -0.17 -4.14 -19.59
C GLN A 102 1.04 -3.66 -18.80
N LEU A 103 1.39 -2.37 -18.92
CA LEU A 103 2.45 -1.77 -18.12
C LEU A 103 2.11 -1.83 -16.63
N TRP A 104 0.87 -1.50 -16.24
CA TRP A 104 0.45 -1.60 -14.84
C TRP A 104 0.57 -3.03 -14.29
N ALA A 105 0.20 -4.05 -15.08
CA ALA A 105 0.39 -5.44 -14.71
C ALA A 105 1.87 -5.80 -14.51
N GLU A 106 2.77 -5.28 -15.36
CA GLU A 106 4.22 -5.41 -15.18
C GLU A 106 4.69 -4.78 -13.87
N LEU A 107 4.25 -3.54 -13.59
CA LEU A 107 4.63 -2.83 -12.36
C LEU A 107 4.14 -3.56 -11.11
N THR A 108 2.90 -4.05 -11.09
CA THR A 108 2.37 -4.81 -9.94
C THR A 108 3.03 -6.19 -9.75
N SER A 109 3.76 -6.67 -10.75
CA SER A 109 4.64 -7.84 -10.61
C SER A 109 5.90 -7.54 -9.78
N LEU A 110 6.25 -6.26 -9.58
CA LEU A 110 7.45 -5.77 -8.89
C LEU A 110 8.79 -6.24 -9.47
N ARG A 111 8.82 -6.89 -10.65
CA ARG A 111 10.07 -7.36 -11.26
C ARG A 111 11.07 -6.24 -11.50
N PHE A 112 10.57 -5.04 -11.79
CA PHE A 112 11.37 -3.84 -11.98
C PHE A 112 12.26 -3.48 -10.77
N LEU A 113 11.92 -3.94 -9.56
CA LEU A 113 12.75 -3.74 -8.35
C LEU A 113 14.08 -4.51 -8.44
N ALA A 114 14.07 -5.71 -9.03
CA ALA A 114 15.27 -6.55 -9.13
C ALA A 114 16.32 -5.95 -10.07
N ASP A 115 15.86 -5.27 -11.13
CA ASP A 115 16.71 -4.60 -12.11
C ASP A 115 17.00 -3.13 -11.75
N ALA A 116 16.52 -2.67 -10.59
CA ALA A 116 16.60 -1.29 -10.13
C ALA A 116 16.10 -0.26 -11.16
N TYR A 117 15.02 -0.60 -11.86
CA TYR A 117 14.31 0.35 -12.73
C TYR A 117 13.45 1.29 -11.90
N ASN A 118 13.25 2.50 -12.40
CA ASN A 118 12.39 3.53 -11.84
C ASN A 118 11.00 3.48 -12.48
N VAL A 119 10.06 4.22 -11.91
CA VAL A 119 8.73 4.41 -12.49
C VAL A 119 8.37 5.88 -12.42
N LEU A 120 7.99 6.45 -13.56
CA LEU A 120 7.41 7.78 -13.66
C LEU A 120 5.91 7.65 -13.88
N ILE A 121 5.11 8.13 -12.94
CA ILE A 121 3.66 8.17 -13.07
C ILE A 121 3.26 9.62 -13.35
N MET A 122 2.78 9.88 -14.57
CA MET A 122 2.57 11.24 -15.10
C MET A 122 1.11 11.44 -15.52
N GLY A 123 0.69 12.69 -15.69
CA GLY A 123 -0.68 13.03 -16.09
C GLY A 123 -1.31 14.16 -15.26
N PRO A 124 -2.54 14.61 -15.58
CA PRO A 124 -3.13 15.81 -14.99
C PRO A 124 -3.57 15.62 -13.53
N VAL A 125 -3.93 16.72 -12.87
CA VAL A 125 -4.25 16.71 -11.43
C VAL A 125 -5.53 15.91 -11.15
N GLY A 126 -5.42 14.98 -10.19
CA GLY A 126 -6.56 14.24 -9.65
C GLY A 126 -7.00 13.03 -10.47
N VAL A 127 -6.20 12.55 -11.42
CA VAL A 127 -6.44 11.29 -12.15
C VAL A 127 -6.00 10.03 -11.40
N GLY A 128 -5.47 10.15 -10.18
CA GLY A 128 -5.13 8.98 -9.35
C GLY A 128 -3.65 8.55 -9.32
N LYS A 129 -2.72 9.36 -9.83
CA LYS A 129 -1.27 9.06 -9.80
C LYS A 129 -0.75 8.70 -8.39
N THR A 130 -1.04 9.54 -7.39
CA THR A 130 -0.69 9.29 -5.98
C THR A 130 -1.29 7.99 -5.46
N PHE A 131 -2.52 7.66 -5.87
CA PHE A 131 -3.16 6.41 -5.50
C PHE A 131 -2.41 5.23 -6.07
N LEU A 132 -2.08 5.24 -7.37
CA LEU A 132 -1.35 4.16 -8.02
C LEU A 132 0.04 3.96 -7.40
N ALA A 133 0.75 5.06 -7.10
CA ALA A 133 2.04 5.00 -6.41
C ALA A 133 1.93 4.37 -5.00
N ASN A 134 0.93 4.76 -4.21
CA ASN A 134 0.67 4.17 -2.90
C ASN A 134 0.25 2.69 -3.01
N ALA A 135 -0.62 2.37 -3.97
CA ALA A 135 -1.08 1.00 -4.20
C ALA A 135 0.09 0.08 -4.55
N LEU A 136 1.04 0.56 -5.39
CA LEU A 136 2.27 -0.15 -5.71
C LEU A 136 3.16 -0.35 -4.47
N GLY A 137 3.30 0.69 -3.64
CA GLY A 137 4.00 0.60 -2.35
C GLY A 137 3.38 -0.43 -1.40
N HIS A 138 2.05 -0.50 -1.31
CA HIS A 138 1.35 -1.52 -0.54
C HIS A 138 1.59 -2.94 -1.07
N ILE A 139 1.65 -3.12 -2.39
CA ILE A 139 2.01 -4.40 -3.01
C ILE A 139 3.44 -4.78 -2.62
N ALA A 140 4.39 -3.85 -2.69
CA ALA A 140 5.78 -4.06 -2.30
C ALA A 140 5.95 -4.45 -0.82
N VAL A 141 5.28 -3.73 0.08
CA VAL A 141 5.28 -4.05 1.52
C VAL A 141 4.72 -5.44 1.83
N ARG A 142 3.66 -5.86 1.13
CA ARG A 142 3.08 -7.20 1.27
C ARG A 142 4.04 -8.28 0.78
N ARG A 143 4.90 -7.98 -0.20
CA ARG A 143 5.98 -8.86 -0.66
C ARG A 143 7.30 -8.68 0.09
N HIS A 144 7.24 -8.08 1.29
CA HIS A 144 8.37 -7.92 2.21
C HIS A 144 9.49 -6.99 1.74
N HIS A 145 9.26 -6.18 0.70
CA HIS A 145 10.20 -5.12 0.35
C HIS A 145 10.11 -3.95 1.33
N SER A 146 11.25 -3.32 1.58
CA SER A 146 11.38 -2.05 2.29
C SER A 146 10.91 -0.90 1.42
N VAL A 147 10.01 -0.07 1.96
CA VAL A 147 9.37 1.03 1.23
C VAL A 147 9.42 2.29 2.08
N HIS A 148 9.60 3.44 1.44
CA HIS A 148 9.34 4.76 2.02
C HIS A 148 8.57 5.61 1.02
N THR A 149 7.54 6.30 1.48
CA THR A 149 6.70 7.17 0.65
C THR A 149 6.63 8.55 1.26
N GLU A 150 6.89 9.58 0.48
CA GLU A 150 6.79 10.95 0.95
C GLU A 150 6.45 11.91 -0.19
N ARG A 151 5.70 12.97 0.11
CA ARG A 151 5.51 14.06 -0.84
C ARG A 151 6.81 14.84 -0.98
N ALA A 152 7.15 15.25 -2.20
CA ALA A 152 8.40 15.93 -2.54
C ALA A 152 8.63 17.18 -1.67
N ASP A 153 7.60 18.01 -1.47
CA ASP A 153 7.67 19.22 -0.64
C ASP A 153 8.02 18.91 0.83
N LYS A 154 7.45 17.84 1.39
CA LYS A 154 7.75 17.39 2.75
C LYS A 154 9.14 16.80 2.87
N LEU A 155 9.54 15.99 1.89
CA LEU A 155 10.88 15.39 1.80
C LEU A 155 11.95 16.48 1.83
N PHE A 156 11.88 17.45 0.92
CA PHE A 156 12.89 18.52 0.85
C PHE A 156 12.86 19.43 2.10
N LYS A 157 11.68 19.72 2.65
CA LYS A 157 11.57 20.44 3.93
C LYS A 157 12.24 19.67 5.06
N ARG A 158 12.08 18.35 5.12
CA ARG A 158 12.69 17.47 6.11
C ARG A 158 14.20 17.42 5.96
N LEU A 159 14.73 17.28 4.74
CA LEU A 159 16.16 17.31 4.46
C LEU A 159 16.79 18.67 4.77
N ARG A 160 16.08 19.77 4.50
CA ARG A 160 16.50 21.12 4.91
C ARG A 160 16.63 21.24 6.43
N GLY A 161 15.66 20.70 7.18
CA GLY A 161 15.72 20.63 8.65
C GLY A 161 16.88 19.78 9.14
N ALA A 162 17.09 18.61 8.53
CA ALA A 162 18.15 17.68 8.88
C ALA A 162 19.57 18.26 8.69
N ARG A 163 19.74 19.23 7.80
CA ARG A 163 21.01 19.97 7.69
C ARG A 163 21.27 20.89 8.89
N LEU A 164 20.21 21.47 9.47
CA LEU A 164 20.33 22.40 10.59
C LEU A 164 20.64 21.68 11.90
N ASP A 165 20.17 20.44 12.06
CA ASP A 165 20.41 19.62 13.26
C ASP A 165 21.54 18.59 13.10
N GLY A 166 22.17 18.52 11.93
CA GLY A 166 23.30 17.62 11.63
C GLY A 166 22.92 16.19 11.29
N SER A 167 21.62 15.87 11.13
CA SER A 167 21.14 14.52 10.79
C SER A 167 21.00 14.23 9.29
N TYR A 168 21.38 15.18 8.42
CA TYR A 168 21.23 15.08 6.96
C TYR A 168 21.73 13.77 6.35
N GLU A 169 22.98 13.40 6.65
CA GLU A 169 23.62 12.18 6.15
C GLU A 169 22.88 10.90 6.57
N ASP A 170 22.31 10.90 7.78
CA ASP A 170 21.55 9.76 8.29
C ASP A 170 20.20 9.64 7.59
N GLU A 171 19.54 10.76 7.29
CA GLU A 171 18.30 10.78 6.53
C GLU A 171 18.49 10.37 5.07
N MET A 172 19.52 10.90 4.39
CA MET A 172 19.88 10.48 3.04
C MET A 172 20.19 8.98 2.99
N ARG A 173 20.98 8.47 3.94
CA ARG A 173 21.28 7.03 4.02
C ARG A 173 20.05 6.15 4.20
N LYS A 174 19.04 6.60 4.95
CA LYS A 174 17.75 5.87 5.06
C LYS A 174 17.06 5.83 3.70
N LEU A 175 17.01 6.96 3.00
CA LEU A 175 16.36 7.07 1.69
C LEU A 175 17.09 6.27 0.60
N HIS A 176 18.41 6.13 0.64
CA HIS A 176 19.15 5.31 -0.33
C HIS A 176 18.92 3.80 -0.11
N ARG A 177 18.69 3.36 1.13
CA ARG A 177 18.63 1.93 1.49
C ARG A 177 17.28 1.27 1.25
N VAL A 178 16.19 2.02 1.17
CA VAL A 178 14.89 1.42 0.88
C VAL A 178 14.85 0.88 -0.55
N GLU A 179 14.35 -0.34 -0.72
CA GLU A 179 14.25 -0.99 -2.03
C GLU A 179 13.32 -0.22 -2.96
N LEU A 180 12.24 0.36 -2.42
CA LEU A 180 11.31 1.22 -3.14
C LEU A 180 11.15 2.57 -2.43
N LEU A 181 11.55 3.64 -3.10
CA LEU A 181 11.27 5.00 -2.67
C LEU A 181 10.17 5.61 -3.53
N VAL A 182 9.10 6.10 -2.92
CA VAL A 182 8.03 6.83 -3.60
C VAL A 182 8.14 8.32 -3.27
N ILE A 183 8.37 9.14 -4.29
CA ILE A 183 8.38 10.60 -4.20
C ILE A 183 7.14 11.13 -4.92
N ASP A 184 6.17 11.61 -4.14
CA ASP A 184 4.87 12.03 -4.65
C ASP A 184 4.82 13.55 -4.94
N ASP A 185 4.13 13.95 -6.00
CA ASP A 185 3.92 15.34 -6.45
C ASP A 185 5.23 16.12 -6.71
N LEU A 186 6.18 15.51 -7.43
CA LEU A 186 7.41 16.20 -7.83
C LEU A 186 7.11 17.39 -8.76
N ALA A 187 7.83 18.49 -8.56
CA ALA A 187 7.75 19.72 -9.36
C ALA A 187 6.36 20.39 -9.40
N LEU A 188 5.56 20.20 -8.34
CA LEU A 188 4.35 20.99 -8.10
C LEU A 188 4.70 22.48 -7.87
N HIS A 189 5.83 22.72 -7.21
CA HIS A 189 6.45 24.03 -7.02
C HIS A 189 7.87 24.03 -7.58
N ARG A 190 8.45 25.21 -7.78
CA ARG A 190 9.86 25.34 -8.21
C ARG A 190 10.76 24.89 -7.07
N LEU A 191 11.71 24.00 -7.37
CA LEU A 191 12.71 23.51 -6.42
C LEU A 191 13.81 24.57 -6.27
N GLU A 192 14.19 24.85 -5.03
CA GLU A 192 15.34 25.70 -4.72
C GLU A 192 16.67 24.98 -5.08
N ALA A 193 17.81 25.71 -5.06
CA ALA A 193 19.11 25.13 -5.41
C ALA A 193 19.51 23.96 -4.50
N THR A 194 19.23 24.08 -3.19
CA THR A 194 19.47 23.02 -2.20
C THR A 194 18.60 21.80 -2.46
N GLU A 195 17.33 21.99 -2.79
CA GLU A 195 16.37 20.92 -3.10
C GLU A 195 16.70 20.22 -4.43
N THR A 196 17.21 20.97 -5.40
CA THR A 196 17.73 20.42 -6.66
C THR A 196 18.96 19.56 -6.40
N SER A 197 19.84 19.99 -5.49
CA SER A 197 21.02 19.23 -5.07
C SER A 197 20.63 17.96 -4.31
N ASP A 198 19.66 18.05 -3.39
CA ASP A 198 19.08 16.90 -2.69
C ASP A 198 18.52 15.86 -3.65
N PHE A 199 17.73 16.32 -4.62
CA PHE A 199 17.15 15.46 -5.63
C PHE A 199 18.25 14.79 -6.47
N TYR A 200 19.24 15.55 -6.91
CA TYR A 200 20.36 15.03 -7.68
C TYR A 200 21.11 13.92 -6.91
N GLU A 201 21.51 14.18 -5.67
CA GLU A 201 22.23 13.21 -4.84
C GLU A 201 21.39 11.95 -4.63
N LEU A 202 20.11 12.11 -4.32
CA LEU A 202 19.18 11.01 -4.15
C LEU A 202 19.06 10.12 -5.39
N ILE A 203 18.90 10.73 -6.57
CA ILE A 203 18.76 9.98 -7.82
C ILE A 203 20.08 9.31 -8.22
N VAL A 204 21.21 10.00 -8.06
CA VAL A 204 22.53 9.45 -8.42
C VAL A 204 22.87 8.23 -7.59
N GLU A 205 22.70 8.29 -6.27
CA GLU A 205 23.01 7.18 -5.36
C GLU A 205 22.07 5.98 -5.55
N ARG A 206 20.81 6.23 -5.93
CA ARG A 206 19.83 5.16 -6.16
C ARG A 206 19.92 4.54 -7.56
N HIS A 207 20.48 5.26 -8.53
CA HIS A 207 20.53 4.84 -9.92
C HIS A 207 21.20 3.46 -10.07
N ARG A 208 20.46 2.50 -10.64
CA ARG A 208 20.88 1.09 -10.84
C ARG A 208 21.22 0.33 -9.53
N GLN A 209 20.77 0.83 -8.38
CA GLN A 209 20.94 0.18 -7.08
C GLN A 209 19.59 -0.18 -6.46
N THR A 210 18.64 0.77 -6.46
CA THR A 210 17.29 0.60 -5.91
C THR A 210 16.30 1.42 -6.72
N SER A 211 15.00 1.12 -6.60
CA SER A 211 13.98 1.68 -7.49
C SER A 211 13.30 2.89 -6.91
N THR A 212 13.05 3.90 -7.74
CA THR A 212 12.30 5.11 -7.34
C THR A 212 11.03 5.24 -8.18
N VAL A 213 9.89 5.43 -7.51
CA VAL A 213 8.63 5.83 -8.14
C VAL A 213 8.47 7.33 -7.91
N ILE A 214 8.27 8.09 -8.98
CA ILE A 214 7.94 9.51 -8.93
C ILE A 214 6.57 9.74 -9.54
N THR A 215 5.75 10.55 -8.86
CA THR A 215 4.53 11.08 -9.47
C THR A 215 4.73 12.55 -9.83
N SER A 216 4.22 12.98 -10.99
CA SER A 216 4.23 14.40 -11.37
C SER A 216 3.06 14.78 -12.26
N ASN A 217 2.65 16.05 -12.18
CA ASN A 217 1.69 16.65 -13.12
C ASN A 217 2.37 17.24 -14.37
N ARG A 218 3.68 17.05 -14.48
CA ARG A 218 4.55 17.65 -15.49
C ARG A 218 5.31 16.55 -16.22
N GLU A 219 5.53 16.76 -17.50
CA GLU A 219 6.43 15.91 -18.28
C GLU A 219 7.89 16.22 -17.93
N PRO A 220 8.84 15.30 -18.17
CA PRO A 220 10.23 15.46 -17.77
C PRO A 220 10.90 16.76 -18.24
N PRO A 221 10.69 17.26 -19.48
CA PRO A 221 11.20 18.56 -19.90
C PRO A 221 10.66 19.72 -19.04
N GLU A 222 9.41 19.66 -18.61
CA GLU A 222 8.82 20.67 -17.75
C GLU A 222 9.35 20.58 -16.31
N ILE A 223 9.59 19.37 -15.79
CA ILE A 223 10.22 19.15 -14.48
C ILE A 223 11.60 19.82 -14.44
N LEU A 224 12.40 19.70 -15.50
CA LEU A 224 13.70 20.36 -15.60
C LEU A 224 13.60 21.89 -15.44
N THR A 225 12.60 22.52 -16.05
CA THR A 225 12.40 23.98 -15.94
C THR A 225 12.01 24.44 -14.52
N MET A 226 11.53 23.51 -13.69
CA MET A 226 11.14 23.76 -12.31
C MET A 226 12.29 23.61 -11.31
N MET A 227 13.47 23.18 -11.75
CA MET A 227 14.66 23.06 -10.90
C MET A 227 15.55 24.30 -11.03
N ALA A 228 16.20 24.69 -9.94
CA ALA A 228 17.00 25.91 -9.90
C ALA A 228 18.36 25.77 -10.60
N ASP A 229 19.00 24.60 -10.48
CA ASP A 229 20.27 24.28 -11.14
C ASP A 229 20.02 23.39 -12.37
N PRO A 230 20.13 23.92 -13.61
CA PRO A 230 19.84 23.15 -14.81
C PRO A 230 20.81 21.99 -15.05
N LEU A 231 22.07 22.09 -14.60
CA LEU A 231 23.07 21.05 -14.83
C LEU A 231 22.78 19.84 -13.95
N LEU A 232 22.54 20.08 -12.65
CA LEU A 232 22.16 19.02 -11.72
C LEU A 232 20.81 18.40 -12.12
N ALA A 233 19.84 19.23 -12.50
CA ALA A 233 18.53 18.78 -12.96
C ALA A 233 18.63 17.85 -14.18
N GLN A 234 19.37 18.27 -15.22
CA GLN A 234 19.57 17.47 -16.44
C GLN A 234 20.22 16.13 -16.10
N SER A 235 21.25 16.17 -15.27
CA SER A 235 22.01 14.99 -14.85
C SER A 235 21.16 14.01 -14.05
N ALA A 236 20.31 14.49 -13.14
CA ALA A 236 19.39 13.65 -12.36
C ALA A 236 18.29 13.05 -13.25
N MET A 237 17.62 13.87 -14.05
CA MET A 237 16.51 13.42 -14.89
C MET A 237 16.96 12.43 -15.97
N ASP A 238 18.14 12.63 -16.58
CA ASP A 238 18.70 11.68 -17.55
C ASP A 238 18.90 10.28 -16.95
N ARG A 239 19.47 10.19 -15.75
CA ARG A 239 19.62 8.93 -15.01
C ARG A 239 18.28 8.32 -14.61
N LEU A 240 17.34 9.15 -14.19
CA LEU A 240 16.02 8.69 -13.80
C LEU A 240 15.29 8.07 -15.00
N GLN A 241 15.24 8.78 -16.13
CA GLN A 241 14.50 8.40 -17.33
C GLN A 241 15.12 7.24 -18.10
N SER A 242 16.46 7.21 -18.23
CA SER A 242 17.16 6.14 -18.96
C SER A 242 16.95 4.75 -18.36
N ALA A 243 16.43 4.68 -17.13
CA ALA A 243 16.07 3.46 -16.45
C ALA A 243 14.65 3.52 -15.88
N ALA A 244 13.69 4.20 -16.53
CA ALA A 244 12.31 4.29 -16.04
C ALA A 244 11.28 3.62 -16.95
N TYR A 245 10.27 3.03 -16.32
CA TYR A 245 8.97 2.81 -16.93
C TYR A 245 8.13 4.09 -16.82
N GLU A 246 7.50 4.52 -17.91
CA GLU A 246 6.66 5.72 -17.94
C GLU A 246 5.18 5.33 -18.04
N LEU A 247 4.44 5.54 -16.96
CA LEU A 247 3.00 5.31 -16.87
C LEU A 247 2.26 6.65 -16.96
N VAL A 248 1.74 6.97 -18.14
CA VAL A 248 0.90 8.15 -18.34
C VAL A 248 -0.54 7.82 -17.99
N VAL A 249 -1.12 8.61 -17.09
CA VAL A 249 -2.48 8.48 -16.61
C VAL A 249 -3.31 9.64 -17.15
N GLU A 250 -4.30 9.34 -17.97
CA GLU A 250 -5.15 10.30 -18.63
C GLU A 250 -6.58 10.24 -18.08
N GLY A 251 -7.34 11.31 -18.25
CA GLY A 251 -8.77 11.34 -17.91
C GLY A 251 -9.19 12.51 -17.04
N GLU A 252 -10.42 12.41 -16.54
CA GLU A 252 -11.02 13.47 -15.72
C GLU A 252 -10.58 13.38 -14.25
N SER A 253 -10.57 14.53 -13.58
CA SER A 253 -10.21 14.58 -12.16
C SER A 253 -11.24 13.83 -11.30
N TYR A 254 -10.81 12.74 -10.66
CA TYR A 254 -11.64 11.91 -9.78
C TYR A 254 -12.27 12.70 -8.63
N ARG A 255 -11.56 13.73 -8.14
CA ARG A 255 -12.02 14.62 -7.05
C ARG A 255 -13.36 15.30 -7.35
N GLN A 256 -13.73 15.46 -8.63
CA GLN A 256 -15.03 16.01 -9.01
C GLN A 256 -16.21 15.11 -8.59
N ARG A 257 -16.00 13.79 -8.57
CA ARG A 257 -17.00 12.81 -8.13
C ARG A 257 -17.23 12.84 -6.61
N GLN A 258 -16.20 13.20 -5.85
CA GLN A 258 -16.23 13.32 -4.39
C GLN A 258 -16.80 14.67 -3.92
N LYS A 259 -17.13 15.60 -4.83
CA LYS A 259 -17.71 16.89 -4.44
C LYS A 259 -19.00 16.67 -3.65
N PRO A 260 -19.12 17.27 -2.44
CA PRO A 260 -20.35 17.17 -1.67
C PRO A 260 -21.50 17.77 -2.48
N ARG A 261 -22.56 16.98 -2.68
CA ARG A 261 -23.79 17.43 -3.35
C ARG A 261 -24.79 17.83 -2.26
N PRO A 262 -25.35 19.06 -2.29
CA PRO A 262 -26.42 19.43 -1.36
C PRO A 262 -27.59 18.45 -1.50
N GLY A 263 -27.97 17.76 -0.42
CA GLY A 263 -29.22 16.98 -0.35
C GLY A 263 -29.15 15.45 -0.52
N LYS A 264 -27.97 14.81 -0.51
CA LYS A 264 -27.90 13.34 -0.31
C LYS A 264 -27.60 13.03 1.16
N PRO A 265 -28.47 12.29 1.88
CA PRO A 265 -28.10 11.80 3.20
C PRO A 265 -26.87 10.91 3.06
N VAL A 266 -25.91 11.08 3.98
CA VAL A 266 -24.74 10.22 4.10
C VAL A 266 -25.27 8.83 4.45
N ASN A 267 -25.25 7.90 3.50
CA ASN A 267 -25.55 6.50 3.80
C ASN A 267 -24.42 5.98 4.68
N SER A 268 -24.68 5.91 5.99
CA SER A 268 -23.86 5.30 7.01
C SER A 268 -23.96 3.77 6.96
N ASP A 269 -23.80 3.19 5.79
CA ASP A 269 -23.78 1.73 5.61
C ASP A 269 -22.51 1.34 4.84
N GLN A 270 -21.42 1.22 5.60
CA GLN A 270 -20.38 0.22 5.32
C GLN A 270 -20.21 -0.60 6.61
N PRO A 271 -20.36 -1.93 6.55
CA PRO A 271 -20.13 -2.76 7.72
C PRO A 271 -18.64 -2.85 8.03
N ASN A 272 -18.34 -2.90 9.35
CA ASN A 272 -17.02 -3.10 9.96
C ASN A 272 -16.22 -4.27 9.34
#